data_AF-A0A9E2DAQ5-F1
#
_entry.id   AF-A0A9E2DAQ5-F1
#
_cell.length_a   1.000
_cell.length_b   1.000
_cell.length_c   1.000
_cell.angle_alpha   90.00
_cell.angle_beta   90.00
_cell.angle_gamma   90.00
#
_symmetry.space_group_name_H-M   'P 1'
#
loop_
_entity.id
_entity.type
_entity.pdbx_description
1 polymer ?
#
loop_
_entity_poly.entity_id
_entity_poly.type
_entity_poly.pdbx_seq_one_letter_code
_entity_poly.pdbx_strand_id
1 'polypeptide(L)'
;MINKQLIATLFLAMALLLTQGCAQQTPKAPEKPKNIILLIGDGMGLAQVTAAMLEADKPLNLERAPVNGLVKTQSYDSRITDSGAGGTALATGHSTRNGMIGMSHDSTEQPSLIEVFSGQGKATGIVVSCAVTHATPASFIAKNNNRNNYEAIAAGFLHSPVDVVIGGGLAHFDKRDDGQKLTDSLKKEGYQMAYDLLSIKPTDDRFYLLTDSLHPDAAKDGRNDRLVQETELALETLVRNDKGFFLMIEGSQIDWAGHNNDMPYLLSEIADFDRVVGLVMDFADQHPGTLVVITADHETGGLVLAGSDAYEAVLTQVDYQFTTSHHSAVMVPLFAYGCQAEGFGGMYKNTDVFSKILKAAGVNAGSKVQ
;
A
#
# COMPACT_ATOMS: atom_id res chain seq x y z
N MET A 1 -9.11 56.58 48.30
CA MET A 1 -7.99 56.26 47.37
C MET A 1 -7.93 54.75 47.24
N ILE A 2 -8.39 54.20 46.13
CA ILE A 2 -8.37 52.75 45.91
C ILE A 2 -6.91 52.36 45.67
N ASN A 3 -6.40 51.42 46.46
CA ASN A 3 -5.00 51.03 46.47
C ASN A 3 -4.65 50.37 45.12
N LYS A 4 -3.88 51.08 44.28
CA LYS A 4 -3.47 50.61 42.94
C LYS A 4 -2.73 49.28 42.98
N GLN A 5 -2.10 48.92 44.10
CA GLN A 5 -1.48 47.61 44.28
C GLN A 5 -2.52 46.49 44.41
N LEU A 6 -3.64 46.71 45.09
CA LEU A 6 -4.68 45.69 45.30
C LEU A 6 -5.42 45.33 44.00
N ILE A 7 -5.63 46.33 43.12
CA ILE A 7 -6.21 46.12 41.78
C ILE A 7 -5.24 45.32 40.90
N ALA A 8 -3.94 45.65 40.93
CA ALA A 8 -2.93 44.94 40.15
C ALA A 8 -2.80 43.47 40.58
N THR A 9 -2.89 43.17 41.88
CA THR A 9 -2.84 41.79 42.39
C THR A 9 -4.09 40.99 42.04
N LEU A 10 -5.29 41.60 42.06
CA LEU A 10 -6.52 40.93 41.63
C LEU A 10 -6.52 40.62 40.12
N PHE A 11 -6.02 41.53 39.28
CA PHE A 11 -5.91 41.29 37.83
C PHE A 11 -4.89 40.20 37.49
N LEU A 12 -3.78 40.12 38.23
CA LEU A 12 -2.77 39.07 38.03
C LEU A 12 -3.28 37.69 38.48
N ALA A 13 -4.04 37.62 39.57
CA ALA A 13 -4.67 36.38 40.04
C ALA A 13 -5.78 35.90 39.09
N MET A 14 -6.57 36.82 38.53
CA MET A 14 -7.64 36.50 37.57
C MET A 14 -7.08 36.11 36.19
N ALA A 15 -5.93 36.65 35.78
CA ALA A 15 -5.21 36.22 34.57
C ALA A 15 -4.55 34.84 34.73
N LEU A 16 -4.06 34.48 35.92
CA LEU A 16 -3.55 33.12 36.19
C LEU A 16 -4.66 32.06 36.31
N LEU A 17 -5.88 32.44 36.70
CA LEU A 17 -7.03 31.52 36.77
C LEU A 17 -7.66 31.24 35.40
N LEU A 18 -7.42 32.09 34.39
CA LEU A 18 -7.94 31.90 33.03
C LEU A 18 -7.02 31.04 32.13
N THR A 19 -5.76 30.81 32.51
CA THR A 19 -4.82 29.98 31.72
C THR A 19 -4.79 28.51 32.13
N GLN A 20 -5.45 28.12 33.23
CA GLN A 20 -5.53 26.73 33.69
C GLN A 20 -6.74 25.95 33.13
N GLY A 21 -7.57 26.59 32.29
CA GLY A 21 -8.89 26.08 31.91
C GLY A 21 -9.03 25.36 30.57
N CYS A 22 -7.99 25.25 29.74
CA CYS A 22 -8.05 24.53 28.46
C CYS A 22 -6.68 23.95 28.07
N ALA A 23 -6.09 23.10 28.93
CA ALA A 23 -5.22 22.07 28.39
C ALA A 23 -6.16 21.05 27.73
N GLN A 24 -6.47 21.24 26.45
CA GLN A 24 -7.02 20.17 25.62
C GLN A 24 -6.08 18.98 25.82
N GLN A 25 -6.53 17.94 26.53
CA GLN A 25 -5.85 16.67 26.55
C GLN A 25 -5.80 16.22 25.10
N THR A 26 -4.66 16.40 24.43
CA THR A 26 -4.42 15.78 23.14
C THR A 26 -4.69 14.30 23.36
N PRO A 27 -5.64 13.69 22.64
CA PRO A 27 -5.92 12.27 22.80
C PRO A 27 -4.61 11.52 22.69
N LYS A 28 -4.24 10.76 23.72
CA LYS A 28 -3.06 9.90 23.65
C LYS A 28 -3.27 9.00 22.44
N ALA A 29 -2.33 9.04 21.49
CA ALA A 29 -2.40 8.18 20.31
C ALA A 29 -2.65 6.72 20.76
N PRO A 30 -3.57 5.99 20.13
CA PRO A 30 -3.87 4.62 20.53
C PRO A 30 -2.60 3.78 20.61
N GLU A 31 -2.50 2.91 21.61
CA GLU A 31 -1.30 2.09 21.81
C GLU A 31 -1.12 1.02 20.71
N LYS A 32 -2.21 0.70 19.98
CA LYS A 32 -2.21 -0.25 18.87
C LYS A 32 -3.08 0.27 17.73
N PRO A 33 -2.72 0.02 16.46
CA PRO A 33 -3.52 0.42 15.33
C PRO A 33 -4.81 -0.41 15.23
N LYS A 34 -5.94 0.29 15.10
CA LYS A 34 -7.22 -0.29 14.69
C LYS A 34 -7.23 -0.53 13.17
N ASN A 35 -6.68 0.40 12.40
CA ASN A 35 -6.62 0.30 10.93
C ASN A 35 -5.16 0.17 10.49
N ILE A 36 -4.90 -0.68 9.51
CA ILE A 36 -3.54 -0.91 8.98
C ILE A 36 -3.63 -0.83 7.46
N ILE A 37 -2.84 0.07 6.87
CA ILE A 37 -2.83 0.29 5.44
C ILE A 37 -1.39 0.10 4.94
N LEU A 38 -1.20 -0.85 4.02
CA LEU A 38 0.05 -1.13 3.35
C LEU A 38 -0.04 -0.64 1.90
N LEU A 39 0.73 0.37 1.54
CA LEU A 39 0.83 0.87 0.17
C LEU A 39 2.10 0.33 -0.47
N ILE A 40 1.99 -0.21 -1.67
CA ILE A 40 3.09 -0.78 -2.45
C ILE A 40 3.18 -0.03 -3.79
N GLY A 41 4.26 0.69 -4.03
CA GLY A 41 4.60 1.13 -5.38
C GLY A 41 5.43 0.04 -6.05
N ASP A 42 4.86 -0.75 -6.96
CA ASP A 42 5.58 -1.85 -7.62
C ASP A 42 6.80 -1.27 -8.37
N GLY A 43 8.01 -1.77 -8.11
CA GLY A 43 9.23 -1.23 -8.72
C GLY A 43 9.69 0.16 -8.22
N MET A 44 9.03 0.73 -7.20
CA MET A 44 9.30 2.08 -6.67
C MET A 44 10.53 2.14 -5.74
N GLY A 45 11.73 2.03 -6.32
CA GLY A 45 12.99 2.20 -5.62
C GLY A 45 13.30 3.65 -5.20
N LEU A 46 14.43 3.84 -4.52
CA LEU A 46 14.88 5.17 -4.08
C LEU A 46 15.09 6.14 -5.25
N ALA A 47 15.58 5.64 -6.39
CA ALA A 47 15.82 6.46 -7.57
C ALA A 47 14.51 7.01 -8.14
N GLN A 48 13.48 6.17 -8.22
CA GLN A 48 12.14 6.50 -8.67
C GLN A 48 11.53 7.59 -7.77
N VAL A 49 11.56 7.39 -6.46
CA VAL A 49 11.09 8.37 -5.48
C VAL A 49 11.85 9.69 -5.61
N THR A 50 13.18 9.64 -5.73
CA THR A 50 14.01 10.85 -5.83
C THR A 50 13.73 11.61 -7.13
N ALA A 51 13.57 10.91 -8.25
CA ALA A 51 13.22 11.53 -9.52
C ALA A 51 11.88 12.25 -9.42
N ALA A 52 10.87 11.62 -8.83
CA ALA A 52 9.57 12.25 -8.62
C ALA A 52 9.65 13.49 -7.72
N MET A 53 10.47 13.48 -6.65
CA MET A 53 10.66 14.65 -5.78
C MET A 53 11.29 15.83 -6.53
N LEU A 54 12.25 15.55 -7.42
CA LEU A 54 12.96 16.58 -8.17
C LEU A 54 12.09 17.23 -9.25
N GLU A 55 11.19 16.46 -9.85
CA GLU A 55 10.30 16.92 -10.92
C GLU A 55 8.96 17.46 -10.41
N ALA A 56 8.64 17.30 -9.12
CA ALA A 56 7.38 17.76 -8.56
C ALA A 56 7.37 19.28 -8.28
N ASP A 57 6.29 19.96 -8.68
CA ASP A 57 6.08 21.39 -8.38
C ASP A 57 5.88 21.68 -6.88
N LYS A 58 5.50 20.66 -6.12
CA LYS A 58 5.26 20.72 -4.66
C LYS A 58 5.82 19.45 -4.01
N PRO A 59 6.17 19.49 -2.71
CA PRO A 59 6.58 18.30 -1.98
C PRO A 59 5.55 17.18 -2.13
N LEU A 60 6.05 15.96 -2.33
CA LEU A 60 5.23 14.76 -2.41
C LEU A 60 4.57 14.49 -1.05
N ASN A 61 3.39 13.88 -1.05
CA ASN A 61 2.73 13.47 0.20
C ASN A 61 3.56 12.48 1.00
N LEU A 62 4.33 11.63 0.32
CA LEU A 62 5.23 10.68 0.98
C LEU A 62 6.28 11.36 1.88
N GLU A 63 6.63 12.63 1.61
CA GLU A 63 7.55 13.42 2.45
C GLU A 63 6.97 13.78 3.82
N ARG A 64 5.66 13.61 4.03
CA ARG A 64 5.01 13.78 5.35
C ARG A 64 5.38 12.67 6.33
N ALA A 65 5.91 11.53 5.87
CA ALA A 65 6.25 10.41 6.72
C ALA A 65 7.40 10.74 7.69
N PRO A 66 7.19 10.70 9.02
CA PRO A 66 8.23 11.01 10.00
C PRO A 66 9.27 9.89 10.17
N VAL A 67 8.98 8.68 9.68
CA VAL A 67 9.83 7.49 9.89
C VAL A 67 10.15 6.85 8.55
N ASN A 68 11.45 6.67 8.31
CA ASN A 68 11.99 6.09 7.09
C ASN A 68 12.89 4.89 7.40
N GLY A 69 12.86 3.89 6.52
CA GLY A 69 13.68 2.69 6.55
C GLY A 69 14.13 2.27 5.16
N LEU A 70 15.02 1.29 5.09
CA LEU A 70 15.46 0.67 3.84
C LEU A 70 15.26 -0.84 3.91
N VAL A 71 14.65 -1.40 2.87
CA VAL A 71 14.24 -2.80 2.83
C VAL A 71 15.02 -3.56 1.78
N LYS A 72 15.61 -4.69 2.19
CA LYS A 72 16.24 -5.66 1.28
C LYS A 72 15.19 -6.59 0.70
N THR A 73 15.23 -6.77 -0.61
CA THR A 73 14.14 -7.42 -1.36
C THR A 73 14.53 -8.77 -1.97
N GLN A 74 15.75 -9.27 -1.74
CA GLN A 74 16.20 -10.53 -2.36
C GLN A 74 15.26 -11.70 -2.03
N SER A 75 14.98 -12.53 -3.03
CA SER A 75 14.20 -13.75 -2.84
C SER A 75 15.06 -14.89 -2.28
N TYR A 76 14.49 -16.08 -2.13
CA TYR A 76 15.15 -17.21 -1.45
C TYR A 76 16.43 -17.65 -2.14
N ASP A 77 16.41 -17.77 -3.46
CA ASP A 77 17.49 -18.30 -4.30
C ASP A 77 18.01 -17.31 -5.35
N SER A 78 17.50 -16.07 -5.38
CA SER A 78 17.97 -15.02 -6.28
C SER A 78 18.37 -13.75 -5.53
N ARG A 79 19.40 -13.07 -6.04
CA ARG A 79 19.80 -11.73 -5.57
C ARG A 79 18.87 -10.63 -6.04
N ILE A 80 18.04 -10.91 -7.04
CA ILE A 80 17.05 -10.01 -7.64
C ILE A 80 15.71 -10.73 -7.58
N THR A 81 14.78 -10.19 -6.81
CA THR A 81 13.42 -10.75 -6.69
C THR A 81 12.57 -10.40 -7.89
N ASP A 82 11.45 -11.09 -8.04
CA ASP A 82 10.31 -10.62 -8.83
C ASP A 82 9.15 -10.18 -7.92
N SER A 83 8.12 -9.56 -8.47
CA SER A 83 6.93 -9.13 -7.73
C SER A 83 6.17 -10.27 -7.03
N GLY A 84 6.23 -11.51 -7.55
CA GLY A 84 5.63 -12.67 -6.87
C GLY A 84 6.34 -12.99 -5.56
N ALA A 85 7.67 -13.13 -5.60
CA ALA A 85 8.43 -13.39 -4.39
C ALA A 85 8.49 -12.19 -3.44
N GLY A 86 8.59 -10.96 -3.98
CA GLY A 86 8.58 -9.71 -3.22
C GLY A 86 7.25 -9.50 -2.50
N GLY A 87 6.14 -9.62 -3.24
CA GLY A 87 4.78 -9.58 -2.70
C GLY A 87 4.54 -10.66 -1.66
N THR A 88 4.99 -11.91 -1.90
CA THR A 88 4.85 -13.00 -0.93
C THR A 88 5.60 -12.72 0.38
N ALA A 89 6.80 -12.16 0.31
CA ALA A 89 7.57 -11.81 1.50
C ALA A 89 6.87 -10.72 2.33
N LEU A 90 6.30 -9.70 1.68
CA LEU A 90 5.51 -8.65 2.35
C LEU A 90 4.21 -9.20 2.93
N ALA A 91 3.52 -10.08 2.19
CA ALA A 91 2.22 -10.61 2.55
C ALA A 91 2.30 -11.65 3.68
N THR A 92 3.36 -12.45 3.76
CA THR A 92 3.42 -13.65 4.63
C THR A 92 4.57 -13.63 5.63
N GLY A 93 5.58 -12.78 5.42
CA GLY A 93 6.82 -12.81 6.21
C GLY A 93 7.75 -13.98 5.86
N HIS A 94 7.45 -14.75 4.82
CA HIS A 94 8.28 -15.86 4.35
C HIS A 94 8.95 -15.55 3.02
N SER A 95 10.26 -15.85 2.94
CA SER A 95 10.98 -15.81 1.68
C SER A 95 10.56 -16.98 0.79
N THR A 96 10.47 -16.72 -0.52
CA THR A 96 10.12 -17.74 -1.52
C THR A 96 10.96 -17.60 -2.78
N ARG A 97 10.77 -18.49 -3.77
CA ARG A 97 11.46 -18.42 -5.07
C ARG A 97 10.73 -17.50 -6.02
N ASN A 98 11.45 -16.93 -6.99
CA ASN A 98 10.83 -16.05 -7.97
C ASN A 98 9.66 -16.74 -8.70
N GLY A 99 8.58 -16.01 -8.90
CA GLY A 99 7.36 -16.49 -9.53
C GLY A 99 6.38 -17.20 -8.59
N MET A 100 6.73 -17.51 -7.34
CA MET A 100 5.79 -18.10 -6.38
C MET A 100 4.89 -17.04 -5.74
N ILE A 101 3.67 -17.43 -5.39
CA ILE A 101 2.59 -16.59 -4.87
C ILE A 101 2.08 -17.19 -3.55
N GLY A 102 2.22 -16.46 -2.44
CA GLY A 102 1.62 -16.81 -1.14
C GLY A 102 2.16 -18.08 -0.47
N MET A 103 3.30 -18.61 -0.93
CA MET A 103 3.88 -19.88 -0.49
C MET A 103 5.35 -19.70 -0.14
N SER A 104 5.88 -20.44 0.83
CA SER A 104 7.32 -20.47 1.12
C SER A 104 8.10 -21.21 0.03
N HIS A 105 9.43 -21.10 0.06
CA HIS A 105 10.34 -21.65 -0.96
C HIS A 105 10.24 -23.18 -1.21
N ASP A 106 9.59 -23.91 -0.31
CA ASP A 106 9.33 -25.35 -0.36
C ASP A 106 7.91 -25.69 -0.83
N SER A 107 7.16 -24.69 -1.31
CA SER A 107 5.75 -24.79 -1.71
C SER A 107 4.79 -25.06 -0.56
N THR A 108 5.16 -24.73 0.69
CA THR A 108 4.18 -24.71 1.79
C THR A 108 3.37 -23.42 1.72
N GLU A 109 2.03 -23.52 1.73
CA GLU A 109 1.14 -22.35 1.79
C GLU A 109 1.36 -21.58 3.09
N GLN A 110 1.41 -20.24 3.00
CA GLN A 110 1.65 -19.38 4.16
C GLN A 110 0.49 -18.40 4.34
N PRO A 111 -0.06 -18.24 5.56
CA PRO A 111 -1.09 -17.24 5.83
C PRO A 111 -0.62 -15.83 5.48
N SER A 112 -1.41 -15.10 4.70
CA SER A 112 -1.15 -13.71 4.36
C SER A 112 -1.64 -12.76 5.45
N LEU A 113 -1.29 -11.47 5.38
CA LEU A 113 -1.85 -10.43 6.23
C LEU A 113 -3.38 -10.33 6.11
N ILE A 114 -3.96 -10.63 4.93
CA ILE A 114 -5.43 -10.72 4.76
C ILE A 114 -6.00 -11.83 5.64
N GLU A 115 -5.45 -13.05 5.54
CA GLU A 115 -5.90 -14.20 6.33
C GLU A 115 -5.69 -13.97 7.84
N VAL A 116 -4.54 -13.40 8.23
CA VAL A 116 -4.23 -13.10 9.62
C VAL A 116 -5.20 -12.07 10.21
N PHE A 117 -5.45 -10.94 9.52
CA PHE A 117 -6.31 -9.88 10.05
C PHE A 117 -7.80 -10.21 9.95
N SER A 118 -8.23 -10.93 8.91
CA SER A 118 -9.58 -11.49 8.85
C SER A 118 -9.83 -12.45 10.02
N GLY A 119 -8.84 -13.29 10.37
CA GLY A 119 -8.88 -14.14 11.58
C GLY A 119 -8.95 -13.37 12.91
N GLN A 120 -8.56 -12.08 12.94
CA GLN A 120 -8.79 -11.18 14.07
C GLN A 120 -10.17 -10.48 14.03
N GLY A 121 -11.00 -10.80 13.03
CA GLY A 121 -12.30 -10.19 12.77
C GLY A 121 -12.24 -8.79 12.16
N LYS A 122 -11.07 -8.35 11.69
CA LYS A 122 -10.96 -7.09 10.94
C LYS A 122 -11.49 -7.26 9.54
N ALA A 123 -12.05 -6.20 8.97
CA ALA A 123 -12.33 -6.17 7.54
C ALA A 123 -11.02 -6.15 6.74
N THR A 124 -11.05 -6.63 5.51
CA THR A 124 -9.85 -6.78 4.69
C THR A 124 -10.09 -6.38 3.24
N GLY A 125 -9.09 -5.75 2.61
CA GLY A 125 -9.23 -5.40 1.20
C GLY A 125 -7.93 -5.23 0.44
N ILE A 126 -8.07 -5.26 -0.89
CA ILE A 126 -7.03 -4.92 -1.84
C ILE A 126 -7.56 -3.91 -2.88
N VAL A 127 -6.73 -2.93 -3.24
CA VAL A 127 -7.01 -1.95 -4.30
C VAL A 127 -5.76 -1.81 -5.16
N VAL A 128 -5.86 -2.06 -6.46
CA VAL A 128 -4.68 -2.08 -7.35
C VAL A 128 -4.96 -1.41 -8.68
N SER A 129 -3.93 -0.79 -9.28
CA SER A 129 -4.01 -0.24 -10.64
C SER A 129 -3.62 -1.23 -11.74
N CYS A 130 -3.72 -2.55 -11.49
CA CYS A 130 -3.54 -3.62 -12.48
C CYS A 130 -4.67 -4.67 -12.39
N ALA A 131 -4.44 -5.87 -12.93
CA ALA A 131 -5.33 -7.00 -12.68
C ALA A 131 -5.15 -7.46 -11.24
N VAL A 132 -6.22 -7.76 -10.52
CA VAL A 132 -6.12 -8.23 -9.12
C VAL A 132 -5.41 -9.59 -8.99
N THR A 133 -5.33 -10.35 -10.08
CA THR A 133 -4.58 -11.61 -10.15
C THR A 133 -3.10 -11.42 -10.51
N HIS A 134 -2.62 -10.18 -10.69
CA HIS A 134 -1.20 -9.91 -10.87
C HIS A 134 -0.43 -10.24 -9.59
N ALA A 135 0.89 -10.36 -9.68
CA ALA A 135 1.67 -11.09 -8.70
C ALA A 135 1.64 -10.49 -7.28
N THR A 136 1.75 -9.17 -7.15
CA THR A 136 1.70 -8.49 -5.85
C THR A 136 0.36 -8.68 -5.15
N PRO A 137 -0.82 -8.30 -5.74
CA PRO A 137 -2.11 -8.54 -5.10
C PRO A 137 -2.41 -10.02 -4.91
N ALA A 138 -2.07 -10.87 -5.88
CA ALA A 138 -2.27 -12.32 -5.76
C ALA A 138 -1.52 -12.90 -4.56
N SER A 139 -0.35 -12.36 -4.19
CA SER A 139 0.44 -12.83 -3.04
C SER A 139 -0.27 -12.63 -1.69
N PHE A 140 -1.22 -11.71 -1.61
CA PHE A 140 -2.04 -11.49 -0.42
C PHE A 140 -3.29 -12.38 -0.39
N ILE A 141 -3.66 -13.02 -1.50
CA ILE A 141 -4.97 -13.66 -1.69
C ILE A 141 -4.86 -15.15 -2.01
N ALA A 142 -4.04 -15.51 -3.00
CA ALA A 142 -3.97 -16.84 -3.56
C ALA A 142 -2.68 -17.57 -3.16
N LYS A 143 -2.64 -18.86 -3.45
CA LYS A 143 -1.46 -19.73 -3.29
C LYS A 143 -1.16 -20.37 -4.64
N ASN A 144 0.01 -20.12 -5.20
CA ASN A 144 0.41 -20.73 -6.45
C ASN A 144 1.94 -20.79 -6.60
N ASN A 145 2.45 -21.82 -7.26
CA ASN A 145 3.89 -21.94 -7.53
C ASN A 145 4.35 -21.13 -8.75
N ASN A 146 3.43 -20.52 -9.50
CA ASN A 146 3.74 -19.74 -10.69
C ASN A 146 2.75 -18.57 -10.88
N ARG A 147 3.27 -17.34 -10.84
CA ARG A 147 2.53 -16.09 -11.01
C ARG A 147 1.78 -15.96 -12.34
N ASN A 148 2.16 -16.74 -13.35
CA ASN A 148 1.51 -16.73 -14.66
C ASN A 148 0.26 -17.64 -14.72
N ASN A 149 -0.04 -18.40 -13.66
CA ASN A 149 -1.22 -19.27 -13.60
C ASN A 149 -2.49 -18.46 -13.26
N TYR A 150 -2.83 -17.45 -14.06
CA TYR A 150 -3.89 -16.48 -13.75
C TYR A 150 -5.26 -17.12 -13.44
N GLU A 151 -5.65 -18.17 -14.15
CA GLU A 151 -6.89 -18.88 -13.86
C GLU A 151 -6.88 -19.59 -12.50
N ALA A 152 -5.77 -20.24 -12.15
CA ALA A 152 -5.65 -20.90 -10.84
C ALA A 152 -5.56 -19.86 -9.71
N ILE A 153 -4.88 -18.74 -9.97
CA ILE A 153 -4.83 -17.60 -9.05
C ILE A 153 -6.24 -17.02 -8.84
N ALA A 154 -7.00 -16.77 -9.92
CA ALA A 154 -8.38 -16.30 -9.84
C ALA A 154 -9.29 -17.26 -9.06
N ALA A 155 -9.09 -18.58 -9.21
CA ALA A 155 -9.80 -19.57 -8.41
C ALA A 155 -9.48 -19.45 -6.91
N GLY A 156 -8.24 -19.08 -6.55
CA GLY A 156 -7.84 -18.81 -5.17
C GLY A 156 -8.64 -17.69 -4.49
N PHE A 157 -9.13 -16.70 -5.24
CA PHE A 157 -9.99 -15.63 -4.70
C PHE A 157 -11.31 -16.16 -4.13
N LEU A 158 -11.83 -17.30 -4.61
CA LEU A 158 -13.05 -17.92 -4.06
C LEU A 158 -12.89 -18.41 -2.61
N HIS A 159 -11.65 -18.66 -2.19
CA HIS A 159 -11.34 -19.23 -0.88
C HIS A 159 -10.69 -18.21 0.07
N SER A 160 -10.46 -16.99 -0.41
CA SER A 160 -9.89 -15.93 0.39
C SER A 160 -10.96 -15.25 1.26
N PRO A 161 -10.64 -14.89 2.51
CA PRO A 161 -11.56 -14.21 3.40
C PRO A 161 -11.56 -12.68 3.18
N VAL A 162 -11.18 -12.22 1.98
CA VAL A 162 -11.14 -10.79 1.62
C VAL A 162 -12.53 -10.19 1.52
N ASP A 163 -12.74 -8.98 2.03
CA ASP A 163 -14.05 -8.31 1.98
C ASP A 163 -14.19 -7.40 0.75
N VAL A 164 -13.12 -6.69 0.38
CA VAL A 164 -13.12 -5.70 -0.71
C VAL A 164 -11.99 -6.00 -1.70
N VAL A 165 -12.33 -6.15 -2.98
CA VAL A 165 -11.36 -6.33 -4.06
C VAL A 165 -11.63 -5.32 -5.16
N ILE A 166 -10.68 -4.44 -5.45
CA ILE A 166 -10.82 -3.40 -6.49
C ILE A 166 -9.62 -3.43 -7.44
N GLY A 167 -9.91 -3.48 -8.74
CA GLY A 167 -8.92 -3.42 -9.81
C GLY A 167 -9.45 -4.00 -11.12
N GLY A 168 -8.56 -4.29 -12.06
CA GLY A 168 -8.92 -4.99 -13.30
C GLY A 168 -8.94 -6.52 -13.16
N GLY A 169 -9.03 -7.20 -14.30
CA GLY A 169 -8.74 -8.64 -14.42
C GLY A 169 -9.98 -9.51 -14.62
N LEU A 170 -11.13 -8.93 -14.98
CA LEU A 170 -12.39 -9.66 -15.17
C LEU A 170 -12.26 -10.88 -16.10
N ALA A 171 -11.40 -10.81 -17.13
CA ALA A 171 -11.15 -11.93 -18.03
C ALA A 171 -10.59 -13.17 -17.32
N HIS A 172 -9.74 -13.00 -16.31
CA HIS A 172 -9.17 -14.14 -15.57
C HIS A 172 -10.23 -14.88 -14.74
N PHE A 173 -11.33 -14.21 -14.40
CA PHE A 173 -12.45 -14.81 -13.68
C PHE A 173 -13.47 -15.47 -14.61
N ASP A 174 -13.74 -14.90 -15.79
CA ASP A 174 -14.90 -15.31 -16.62
C ASP A 174 -14.57 -15.73 -18.06
N LYS A 175 -13.36 -15.46 -18.57
CA LYS A 175 -12.90 -15.92 -19.90
C LYS A 175 -11.92 -17.08 -19.76
N ARG A 176 -12.36 -18.10 -19.02
CA ARG A 176 -11.55 -19.26 -18.64
C ARG A 176 -11.65 -20.41 -19.63
N ASP A 177 -10.58 -21.20 -19.74
CA ASP A 177 -10.51 -22.40 -20.58
C ASP A 177 -11.53 -23.47 -20.16
N ASP A 178 -11.82 -23.57 -18.86
CA ASP A 178 -12.81 -24.49 -18.29
C ASP A 178 -14.27 -24.02 -18.46
N GLY A 179 -14.49 -22.83 -19.03
CA GLY A 179 -15.80 -22.23 -19.26
C GLY A 179 -16.51 -21.78 -17.98
N GLN A 180 -15.87 -21.85 -16.81
CA GLN A 180 -16.46 -21.37 -15.56
C GLN A 180 -16.48 -19.84 -15.51
N LYS A 181 -17.48 -19.31 -14.81
CA LYS A 181 -17.59 -17.89 -14.47
C LYS A 181 -17.43 -17.73 -12.98
N LEU A 182 -16.22 -17.41 -12.53
CA LEU A 182 -15.94 -17.28 -11.11
C LEU A 182 -16.70 -16.11 -10.48
N THR A 183 -17.08 -15.09 -11.26
CA THR A 183 -17.94 -14.01 -10.75
C THR A 183 -19.32 -14.50 -10.33
N ASP A 184 -19.88 -15.52 -10.99
CA ASP A 184 -21.14 -16.13 -10.58
C ASP A 184 -20.98 -16.98 -9.31
N SER A 185 -19.82 -17.59 -9.11
CA SER A 185 -19.48 -18.27 -7.85
C SER A 185 -19.32 -17.28 -6.69
N LEU A 186 -18.63 -16.15 -6.90
CA LEU A 186 -18.50 -15.09 -5.90
C LEU A 186 -19.86 -14.52 -5.48
N LYS A 187 -20.78 -14.30 -6.44
CA LYS A 187 -22.17 -13.88 -6.12
C LYS A 187 -22.89 -14.89 -5.21
N LYS A 188 -22.70 -16.20 -5.44
CA LYS A 188 -23.29 -17.25 -4.61
C LYS A 188 -22.71 -17.27 -3.19
N GLU A 189 -21.45 -16.90 -3.04
CA GLU A 189 -20.79 -16.69 -1.74
C GLU A 189 -21.19 -15.34 -1.07
N GLY A 190 -22.10 -14.58 -1.69
CA GLY A 190 -22.66 -13.36 -1.12
C GLY A 190 -21.86 -12.09 -1.42
N TYR A 191 -20.91 -12.12 -2.36
CA TYR A 191 -20.24 -10.91 -2.82
C TYR A 191 -21.12 -10.12 -3.78
N GLN A 192 -21.17 -8.80 -3.58
CA GLN A 192 -21.64 -7.90 -4.63
C GLN A 192 -20.57 -7.80 -5.73
N MET A 193 -20.99 -7.94 -6.98
CA MET A 193 -20.12 -7.72 -8.14
C MET A 193 -20.48 -6.39 -8.78
N ALA A 194 -19.49 -5.53 -8.98
CA ALA A 194 -19.57 -4.28 -9.70
C ALA A 194 -18.47 -4.22 -10.78
N TYR A 195 -18.73 -3.47 -11.84
CA TYR A 195 -17.83 -3.37 -13.00
C TYR A 195 -17.53 -1.91 -13.38
N ASP A 196 -18.04 -0.98 -12.59
CA ASP A 196 -17.82 0.46 -12.71
C ASP A 196 -18.00 1.08 -11.31
N LEU A 197 -17.27 2.15 -11.03
CA LEU A 197 -17.29 2.76 -9.70
C LEU A 197 -18.67 3.32 -9.33
N LEU A 198 -19.46 3.78 -10.31
CA LEU A 198 -20.76 4.42 -10.07
C LEU A 198 -21.86 3.44 -9.68
N SER A 199 -21.69 2.14 -9.97
CA SER A 199 -22.67 1.10 -9.65
C SER A 199 -22.55 0.54 -8.23
N ILE A 200 -21.56 1.00 -7.46
CA ILE A 200 -21.31 0.52 -6.11
C ILE A 200 -21.30 1.65 -5.09
N LYS A 201 -21.69 1.32 -3.86
CA LYS A 201 -21.75 2.23 -2.73
C LYS A 201 -21.01 1.64 -1.55
N PRO A 202 -20.47 2.48 -0.66
CA PRO A 202 -19.80 2.01 0.54
C PRO A 202 -20.86 1.48 1.54
N THR A 203 -20.96 0.16 1.67
CA THR A 203 -21.85 -0.54 2.64
C THR A 203 -21.02 -1.42 3.58
N ASP A 204 -21.67 -2.28 4.38
CA ASP A 204 -21.01 -3.33 5.15
C ASP A 204 -20.86 -4.64 4.34
N ASP A 205 -21.34 -4.65 3.09
CA ASP A 205 -21.33 -5.84 2.23
C ASP A 205 -19.96 -6.03 1.60
N ARG A 206 -19.58 -7.30 1.42
CA ARG A 206 -18.36 -7.68 0.71
C ARG A 206 -18.55 -7.51 -0.79
N PHE A 207 -17.55 -7.02 -1.49
CA PHE A 207 -17.66 -6.78 -2.92
C PHE A 207 -16.36 -6.93 -3.70
N TYR A 208 -16.56 -7.15 -5.00
CA TYR A 208 -15.55 -7.07 -6.03
C TYR A 208 -15.95 -5.99 -7.03
N LEU A 209 -15.07 -5.01 -7.23
CA LEU A 209 -15.17 -4.00 -8.27
C LEU A 209 -14.10 -4.33 -9.34
N LEU A 210 -14.53 -5.05 -10.39
CA LEU A 210 -13.68 -5.52 -11.49
C LEU A 210 -13.94 -4.69 -12.76
N THR A 211 -13.23 -3.59 -12.87
CA THR A 211 -13.50 -2.46 -13.78
C THR A 211 -13.01 -2.66 -15.21
N ASP A 212 -12.02 -3.52 -15.42
CA ASP A 212 -11.38 -3.72 -16.71
C ASP A 212 -11.22 -5.20 -17.03
N SER A 213 -11.24 -5.55 -18.32
CA SER A 213 -11.03 -6.93 -18.76
C SER A 213 -9.69 -7.48 -18.28
N LEU A 214 -8.64 -6.66 -18.24
CA LEU A 214 -7.30 -7.03 -17.77
C LEU A 214 -6.74 -5.96 -16.83
N HIS A 215 -6.25 -4.86 -17.38
CA HIS A 215 -5.59 -3.80 -16.60
C HIS A 215 -6.31 -2.48 -16.82
N PRO A 216 -6.44 -1.63 -15.78
CA PRO A 216 -6.71 -0.22 -15.97
C PRO A 216 -5.67 0.43 -16.90
N ASP A 217 -6.04 1.53 -17.55
CA ASP A 217 -5.11 2.33 -18.36
C ASP A 217 -3.91 2.83 -17.54
N ALA A 218 -2.80 3.15 -18.19
CA ALA A 218 -1.66 3.83 -17.58
C ALA A 218 -2.06 5.23 -17.06
N ALA A 219 -1.37 5.74 -16.03
CA ALA A 219 -1.57 7.09 -15.52
C ALA A 219 -1.35 8.14 -16.61
N LYS A 220 -0.28 7.99 -17.42
CA LYS A 220 -0.03 8.84 -18.59
C LYS A 220 -1.09 8.77 -19.69
N ASP A 221 -1.86 7.68 -19.74
CA ASP A 221 -2.85 7.39 -20.79
C ASP A 221 -4.29 7.67 -20.33
N GLY A 222 -4.47 8.40 -19.21
CA GLY A 222 -5.77 8.92 -18.80
C GLY A 222 -6.49 8.12 -17.73
N ARG A 223 -5.77 7.41 -16.85
CA ARG A 223 -6.35 6.81 -15.62
C ARG A 223 -7.02 7.86 -14.71
N ASN A 224 -6.60 9.13 -14.78
CA ASN A 224 -7.13 10.25 -14.00
C ASN A 224 -7.14 9.96 -12.49
N ASP A 225 -8.20 10.31 -11.77
CA ASP A 225 -8.30 10.17 -10.30
C ASP A 225 -8.82 8.80 -9.86
N ARG A 226 -8.82 7.82 -10.77
CA ARG A 226 -9.54 6.57 -10.57
C ARG A 226 -8.99 5.74 -9.40
N LEU A 227 -7.66 5.59 -9.29
CA LEU A 227 -7.05 4.87 -8.15
C LEU A 227 -7.34 5.54 -6.82
N VAL A 228 -7.40 6.89 -6.81
CA VAL A 228 -7.78 7.68 -5.63
C VAL A 228 -9.24 7.41 -5.25
N GLN A 229 -10.17 7.47 -6.22
CA GLN A 229 -11.60 7.24 -5.98
C GLN A 229 -11.91 5.79 -5.57
N GLU A 230 -11.24 4.82 -6.18
CA GLU A 230 -11.32 3.40 -5.82
C GLU A 230 -10.78 3.16 -4.40
N THR A 231 -9.69 3.83 -4.02
CA THR A 231 -9.16 3.80 -2.65
C THR A 231 -10.13 4.44 -1.65
N GLU A 232 -10.72 5.58 -1.99
CA GLU A 232 -11.72 6.26 -1.16
C GLU A 232 -12.91 5.34 -0.88
N LEU A 233 -13.46 4.69 -1.90
CA LEU A 233 -14.54 3.70 -1.75
C LEU A 233 -14.14 2.57 -0.79
N ALA A 234 -12.93 2.02 -0.92
CA ALA A 234 -12.44 0.96 -0.05
C ALA A 234 -12.30 1.44 1.40
N LEU A 235 -11.72 2.62 1.62
CA LEU A 235 -11.57 3.22 2.96
C LEU A 235 -12.93 3.47 3.60
N GLU A 236 -13.87 4.08 2.86
CA GLU A 236 -15.23 4.34 3.33
C GLU A 236 -15.93 3.04 3.69
N THR A 237 -15.76 1.96 2.92
CA THR A 237 -16.31 0.61 3.19
C THR A 237 -15.70 0.00 4.46
N LEU A 238 -14.39 -0.17 4.46
CA LEU A 238 -13.67 -0.95 5.48
C LEU A 238 -13.67 -0.29 6.87
N VAL A 239 -13.74 1.05 6.93
CA VAL A 239 -13.77 1.78 8.22
C VAL A 239 -15.03 1.51 9.04
N ARG A 240 -16.11 1.00 8.42
CA ARG A 240 -17.36 0.64 9.14
C ARG A 240 -17.19 -0.54 10.08
N ASN A 241 -16.19 -1.38 9.87
CA ASN A 241 -15.91 -2.49 10.78
C ASN A 241 -15.41 -1.97 12.14
N ASP A 242 -16.09 -2.37 13.21
CA ASP A 242 -15.82 -1.93 14.57
C ASP A 242 -14.46 -2.41 15.12
N LYS A 243 -13.95 -3.53 14.62
CA LYS A 243 -12.61 -4.07 14.89
C LYS A 243 -11.52 -3.45 14.00
N GLY A 244 -11.90 -2.64 13.01
CA GLY A 244 -11.01 -1.98 12.06
C GLY A 244 -10.68 -2.88 10.87
N PHE A 245 -9.64 -2.51 10.13
CA PHE A 245 -9.33 -3.18 8.87
C PHE A 245 -7.84 -3.32 8.56
N PHE A 246 -7.53 -4.23 7.63
CA PHE A 246 -6.28 -4.27 6.89
C PHE A 246 -6.54 -4.01 5.41
N LEU A 247 -5.80 -3.08 4.81
CA LEU A 247 -5.95 -2.73 3.40
C LEU A 247 -4.57 -2.72 2.73
N MET A 248 -4.43 -3.43 1.62
CA MET A 248 -3.28 -3.33 0.73
C MET A 248 -3.65 -2.51 -0.50
N ILE A 249 -2.84 -1.50 -0.84
CA ILE A 249 -3.04 -0.66 -2.02
C ILE A 249 -1.79 -0.72 -2.89
N GLU A 250 -1.95 -0.86 -4.20
CA GLU A 250 -0.82 -0.94 -5.12
C GLU A 250 -0.90 0.13 -6.23
N GLY A 251 0.17 0.92 -6.34
CA GLY A 251 0.52 1.65 -7.55
C GLY A 251 1.28 0.71 -8.49
N SER A 252 0.54 -0.10 -9.24
CA SER A 252 1.03 -1.32 -9.89
C SER A 252 1.89 -1.08 -11.14
N GLN A 253 1.74 0.07 -11.81
CA GLN A 253 2.35 0.28 -13.13
C GLN A 253 3.63 1.15 -13.09
N ILE A 254 4.09 1.57 -11.89
CA ILE A 254 5.41 2.20 -11.71
C ILE A 254 6.50 1.25 -12.24
N ASP A 255 6.40 -0.04 -11.93
CA ASP A 255 7.26 -1.12 -12.42
C ASP A 255 7.25 -1.22 -13.94
N TRP A 256 6.07 -1.17 -14.57
CA TRP A 256 5.94 -1.27 -16.02
C TRP A 256 6.60 -0.09 -16.72
N ALA A 257 6.50 1.12 -16.14
CA ALA A 257 7.23 2.28 -16.63
C ALA A 257 8.75 2.10 -16.50
N GLY A 258 9.20 1.52 -15.37
CA GLY A 258 10.60 1.15 -15.16
C GLY A 258 11.10 0.11 -16.17
N HIS A 259 10.33 -0.94 -16.46
CA HIS A 259 10.63 -1.93 -17.48
C HIS A 259 10.72 -1.33 -18.89
N ASN A 260 9.87 -0.34 -19.18
CA ASN A 260 9.85 0.38 -20.44
C ASN A 260 10.93 1.45 -20.55
N ASN A 261 11.68 1.73 -19.48
CA ASN A 261 12.64 2.83 -19.38
C ASN A 261 12.01 4.19 -19.79
N ASP A 262 10.75 4.41 -19.38
CA ASP A 262 9.93 5.54 -19.80
C ASP A 262 9.74 6.52 -18.63
N MET A 263 10.54 7.59 -18.59
CA MET A 263 10.48 8.60 -17.51
C MET A 263 9.12 9.31 -17.41
N PRO A 264 8.52 9.85 -18.48
CA PRO A 264 7.18 10.44 -18.40
C PRO A 264 6.12 9.49 -17.84
N TYR A 265 6.16 8.22 -18.25
CA TYR A 265 5.28 7.19 -17.70
C TYR A 265 5.56 6.99 -16.20
N LEU A 266 6.82 6.83 -15.81
CA LEU A 266 7.24 6.57 -14.45
C LEU A 266 6.83 7.70 -13.50
N LEU A 267 7.08 8.95 -13.89
CA LEU A 267 6.69 10.13 -13.12
C LEU A 267 5.16 10.25 -13.01
N SER A 268 4.41 9.94 -14.07
CA SER A 268 2.94 9.96 -14.02
C SER A 268 2.38 8.92 -13.03
N GLU A 269 2.99 7.73 -12.96
CA GLU A 269 2.57 6.65 -12.06
C GLU A 269 2.91 6.96 -10.60
N ILE A 270 4.08 7.54 -10.33
CA ILE A 270 4.43 7.97 -8.97
C ILE A 270 3.54 9.13 -8.53
N ALA A 271 3.23 10.08 -9.42
CA ALA A 271 2.29 11.16 -9.11
C ALA A 271 0.87 10.63 -8.86
N ASP A 272 0.41 9.62 -9.60
CA ASP A 272 -0.86 8.93 -9.35
C ASP A 272 -0.87 8.28 -7.96
N PHE A 273 0.16 7.49 -7.66
CA PHE A 273 0.31 6.82 -6.37
C PHE A 273 0.50 7.78 -5.19
N ASP A 274 1.23 8.89 -5.35
CA ASP A 274 1.43 9.87 -4.29
C ASP A 274 0.12 10.59 -3.89
N ARG A 275 -0.83 10.76 -4.82
CA ARG A 275 -2.17 11.27 -4.45
C ARG A 275 -2.93 10.30 -3.56
N VAL A 276 -2.77 8.99 -3.80
CA VAL A 276 -3.33 7.94 -2.93
C VAL A 276 -2.64 7.94 -1.57
N VAL A 277 -1.31 8.12 -1.54
CA VAL A 277 -0.56 8.31 -0.28
C VAL A 277 -1.12 9.50 0.51
N GLY A 278 -1.36 10.63 -0.16
CA GLY A 278 -1.98 11.81 0.45
C GLY A 278 -3.36 11.51 1.05
N LEU A 279 -4.25 10.90 0.27
CA LEU A 279 -5.58 10.48 0.72
C LEU A 279 -5.50 9.58 1.97
N VAL A 280 -4.60 8.60 1.97
CA VAL A 280 -4.46 7.66 3.08
C VAL A 280 -3.87 8.31 4.32
N MET A 281 -2.90 9.22 4.19
CA MET A 281 -2.37 9.97 5.33
C MET A 281 -3.43 10.92 5.91
N ASP A 282 -4.23 11.56 5.07
CA ASP A 282 -5.36 12.39 5.50
C ASP A 282 -6.44 11.55 6.21
N PHE A 283 -6.70 10.34 5.73
CA PHE A 283 -7.54 9.38 6.42
C PHE A 283 -6.96 9.02 7.80
N ALA A 284 -5.64 8.78 7.90
CA ALA A 284 -4.99 8.44 9.16
C ALA A 284 -5.04 9.59 10.18
N ASP A 285 -4.94 10.84 9.71
CA ASP A 285 -5.11 12.04 10.54
C ASP A 285 -6.54 12.15 11.09
N GLN A 286 -7.54 11.79 10.29
CA GLN A 286 -8.96 11.79 10.68
C GLN A 286 -9.37 10.57 11.52
N HIS A 287 -8.62 9.47 11.44
CA HIS A 287 -8.88 8.22 12.15
C HIS A 287 -7.67 7.82 13.02
N PRO A 288 -7.47 8.49 14.18
CA PRO A 288 -6.41 8.14 15.12
C PRO A 288 -6.43 6.64 15.46
N GLY A 289 -5.25 6.01 15.41
CA GLY A 289 -5.15 4.54 15.46
C GLY A 289 -5.04 3.89 14.09
N THR A 290 -4.73 4.64 13.04
CA THR A 290 -4.38 4.10 11.72
C THR A 290 -2.86 4.04 11.60
N LEU A 291 -2.31 2.87 11.24
CA LEU A 291 -0.92 2.68 10.82
C LEU A 291 -0.88 2.70 9.29
N VAL A 292 -0.01 3.52 8.73
CA VAL A 292 0.27 3.57 7.29
C VAL A 292 1.72 3.15 7.06
N VAL A 293 1.93 2.18 6.17
CA VAL A 293 3.24 1.70 5.74
C VAL A 293 3.30 1.80 4.21
N ILE A 294 4.28 2.49 3.66
CA ILE A 294 4.48 2.66 2.22
C ILE A 294 5.85 2.07 1.87
N THR A 295 5.92 1.19 0.89
CA THR A 295 7.17 0.57 0.43
C THR A 295 7.06 0.19 -1.04
N ALA A 296 8.09 -0.45 -1.57
CA ALA A 296 8.02 -1.23 -2.81
C ALA A 296 8.32 -2.71 -2.52
N ASP A 297 8.09 -3.54 -3.53
CA ASP A 297 8.47 -4.96 -3.59
C ASP A 297 9.89 -5.17 -4.15
N HIS A 298 10.32 -4.32 -5.09
CA HIS A 298 11.68 -4.17 -5.63
C HIS A 298 11.90 -2.79 -6.29
N GLU A 299 13.09 -2.57 -6.86
CA GLU A 299 13.38 -1.46 -7.78
C GLU A 299 13.39 -1.96 -9.22
N THR A 300 12.94 -1.14 -10.17
CA THR A 300 12.89 -1.52 -11.59
C THR A 300 13.53 -0.50 -12.53
N GLY A 301 14.32 -0.99 -13.48
CA GLY A 301 14.96 -0.21 -14.54
C GLY A 301 16.41 0.20 -14.22
N GLY A 302 16.84 0.03 -12.96
CA GLY A 302 18.16 0.47 -12.51
C GLY A 302 18.36 1.95 -12.81
N LEU A 303 17.38 2.77 -12.41
CA LEU A 303 17.34 4.20 -12.72
C LEU A 303 18.48 4.92 -12.00
N VAL A 304 19.24 5.70 -12.77
CA VAL A 304 20.34 6.53 -12.31
C VAL A 304 19.99 8.00 -12.55
N LEU A 305 20.19 8.81 -11.52
CA LEU A 305 20.05 10.26 -11.56
C LEU A 305 21.46 10.85 -11.69
N ALA A 306 21.84 11.21 -12.90
CA ALA A 306 23.17 11.73 -13.22
C ALA A 306 23.16 13.26 -13.33
N GLY A 307 24.29 13.88 -12.97
CA GLY A 307 24.54 15.28 -13.31
C GLY A 307 24.84 15.43 -14.80
N SER A 308 24.54 16.58 -15.38
CA SER A 308 24.90 16.90 -16.75
C SER A 308 26.35 17.41 -16.84
N ASP A 309 27.10 16.99 -17.86
CA ASP A 309 28.42 17.56 -18.18
C ASP A 309 28.30 18.95 -18.86
N ALA A 310 27.10 19.35 -19.29
CA ALA A 310 26.87 20.64 -19.91
C ALA A 310 26.73 21.74 -18.85
N TYR A 311 27.72 22.65 -18.78
CA TYR A 311 27.82 23.73 -17.79
C TYR A 311 26.51 24.52 -17.55
N GLU A 312 25.73 24.78 -18.60
CA GLU A 312 24.45 25.50 -18.51
C GLU A 312 23.29 24.66 -17.93
N ALA A 313 23.38 23.32 -18.02
CA ALA A 313 22.38 22.37 -17.53
C ALA A 313 22.68 21.86 -16.10
N VAL A 314 23.94 21.97 -15.65
CA VAL A 314 24.41 21.55 -14.31
C VAL A 314 23.55 22.09 -13.17
N LEU A 315 22.96 23.27 -13.33
CA LEU A 315 22.20 23.94 -12.27
C LEU A 315 20.70 23.65 -12.27
N THR A 316 20.15 23.08 -13.35
CA THR A 316 18.69 23.01 -13.56
C THR A 316 18.18 21.68 -14.11
N GLN A 317 19.07 20.76 -14.51
CA GLN A 317 18.67 19.49 -15.13
C GLN A 317 19.36 18.30 -14.47
N VAL A 318 18.57 17.25 -14.24
CA VAL A 318 19.05 15.91 -13.90
C VAL A 318 18.88 15.03 -15.12
N ASP A 319 19.95 14.31 -15.49
CA ASP A 319 19.89 13.32 -16.57
C ASP A 319 19.46 11.97 -16.00
N TYR A 320 18.36 11.43 -16.52
CA TYR A 320 17.78 10.18 -16.06
C TYR A 320 18.20 9.05 -17.00
N GLN A 321 18.95 8.09 -16.48
CA GLN A 321 19.46 6.96 -17.27
C GLN A 321 18.99 5.63 -16.68
N PHE A 322 18.37 4.79 -17.52
CA PHE A 322 18.05 3.42 -17.15
C PHE A 322 19.18 2.48 -17.56
N THR A 323 19.62 1.62 -16.64
CA THR A 323 20.75 0.71 -16.87
C THR A 323 20.31 -0.70 -17.26
N THR A 324 19.02 -1.01 -17.12
CA THR A 324 18.43 -2.30 -17.45
C THR A 324 16.94 -2.13 -17.74
N SER A 325 16.30 -3.12 -18.36
CA SER A 325 14.83 -3.23 -18.46
C SER A 325 14.30 -4.30 -17.50
N HIS A 326 15.02 -4.59 -16.42
CA HIS A 326 14.69 -5.59 -15.42
C HIS A 326 14.75 -4.98 -14.01
N HIS A 327 14.35 -5.75 -13.00
CA HIS A 327 14.52 -5.34 -11.62
C HIS A 327 16.01 -5.27 -11.24
N SER A 328 16.33 -4.48 -10.23
CA SER A 328 17.66 -4.43 -9.64
C SER A 328 17.67 -4.87 -8.16
N ALA A 329 18.87 -5.01 -7.60
CA ALA A 329 19.07 -5.37 -6.20
C ALA A 329 19.12 -4.16 -5.25
N VAL A 330 18.76 -2.96 -5.75
CA VAL A 330 18.72 -1.73 -4.94
C VAL A 330 17.70 -1.92 -3.81
N MET A 331 18.08 -1.51 -2.60
CA MET A 331 17.15 -1.51 -1.47
C MET A 331 16.03 -0.51 -1.73
N VAL A 332 14.80 -0.90 -1.40
CA VAL A 332 13.63 -0.04 -1.56
C VAL A 332 13.40 0.78 -0.29
N PRO A 333 12.87 2.00 -0.40
CA PRO A 333 12.52 2.79 0.77
C PRO A 333 11.28 2.21 1.44
N LEU A 334 11.19 2.42 2.75
CA LEU A 334 9.95 2.25 3.51
C LEU A 334 9.66 3.52 4.29
N PHE A 335 8.45 4.03 4.14
CA PHE A 335 7.93 5.19 4.85
C PHE A 335 6.81 4.72 5.79
N ALA A 336 6.77 5.24 7.02
CA ALA A 336 5.71 4.92 7.97
C ALA A 336 5.11 6.19 8.58
N TYR A 337 3.78 6.19 8.73
CA TYR A 337 3.00 7.32 9.24
C TYR A 337 1.88 6.83 10.18
N GLY A 338 1.48 7.70 11.12
CA GLY A 338 0.41 7.42 12.05
C GLY A 338 0.80 6.55 13.25
N CYS A 339 -0.13 5.72 13.70
CA CYS A 339 -0.03 4.92 14.92
C CYS A 339 1.09 3.86 14.83
N GLN A 340 1.99 3.79 15.81
CA GLN A 340 3.09 2.82 15.89
C GLN A 340 4.11 2.88 14.73
N ALA A 341 4.18 4.01 14.02
CA ALA A 341 5.10 4.20 12.89
C ALA A 341 6.59 4.11 13.30
N GLU A 342 6.94 4.45 14.53
CA GLU A 342 8.32 4.47 15.05
C GLU A 342 9.04 3.12 14.95
N GLY A 343 8.30 2.01 14.90
CA GLY A 343 8.85 0.66 14.78
C GLY A 343 9.43 0.32 13.40
N PHE A 344 9.24 1.17 12.40
CA PHE A 344 9.58 0.91 11.00
C PHE A 344 10.89 1.58 10.54
N GLY A 345 11.60 2.29 11.42
CA GLY A 345 12.93 2.80 11.10
C GLY A 345 13.99 1.70 10.97
N GLY A 346 15.05 1.99 10.21
CA GLY A 346 16.26 1.15 10.11
C GLY A 346 16.36 0.33 8.81
N MET A 347 17.27 -0.65 8.80
CA MET A 347 17.53 -1.52 7.64
C MET A 347 17.21 -2.97 7.94
N TYR A 348 16.37 -3.61 7.13
CA TYR A 348 15.90 -4.98 7.37
C TYR A 348 15.40 -5.66 6.08
N LYS A 349 14.94 -6.91 6.15
CA LYS A 349 14.42 -7.64 4.98
C LYS A 349 12.93 -7.37 4.77
N ASN A 350 12.44 -7.54 3.54
CA ASN A 350 11.02 -7.43 3.22
C ASN A 350 10.14 -8.38 4.07
N THR A 351 10.64 -9.56 4.44
CA THR A 351 9.98 -10.48 5.39
C THR A 351 9.75 -9.87 6.78
N ASP A 352 10.60 -8.93 7.21
CA ASP A 352 10.47 -8.29 8.52
C ASP A 352 9.35 -7.25 8.54
N VAL A 353 8.88 -6.76 7.37
CA VAL A 353 7.74 -5.83 7.26
C VAL A 353 6.48 -6.50 7.82
N PHE A 354 6.21 -7.75 7.44
CA PHE A 354 5.12 -8.56 7.97
C PHE A 354 5.18 -8.64 9.51
N SER A 355 6.34 -9.02 10.04
CA SER A 355 6.53 -9.19 11.49
C SER A 355 6.40 -7.85 12.25
N LYS A 356 6.84 -6.75 11.65
CA LYS A 356 6.68 -5.39 12.21
C LYS A 356 5.21 -4.96 12.23
N ILE A 357 4.45 -5.23 11.18
CA ILE A 357 3.00 -4.97 11.13
C ILE A 357 2.29 -5.75 12.24
N LEU A 358 2.56 -7.05 12.37
CA LEU A 358 1.97 -7.87 13.44
C LEU A 358 2.34 -7.37 14.84
N LYS A 359 3.61 -7.01 15.04
CA LYS A 359 4.10 -6.45 16.31
C LYS A 359 3.38 -5.14 16.66
N ALA A 360 3.25 -4.22 15.70
CA ALA A 360 2.53 -2.96 15.90
C ALA A 360 1.06 -3.21 16.27
N ALA A 361 0.40 -4.17 15.59
CA ALA A 361 -0.97 -4.58 15.89
C ALA A 361 -1.13 -5.36 17.21
N GLY A 362 -0.02 -5.81 17.83
CA GLY A 362 -0.04 -6.70 18.98
C GLY A 362 -0.61 -8.09 18.67
N VAL A 363 -0.43 -8.57 17.44
CA VAL A 363 -0.85 -9.89 16.96
C VAL A 363 0.34 -10.85 16.99
N ASN A 364 0.15 -12.06 17.50
CA ASN A 364 1.19 -13.10 17.48
C ASN A 364 1.09 -13.89 16.17
N ALA A 365 2.21 -14.09 15.47
CA ALA A 365 2.24 -14.84 14.20
C ALA A 365 1.72 -16.30 14.28
N GLY A 366 1.53 -16.84 15.49
CA GLY A 366 1.00 -18.18 15.74
C GLY A 366 -0.45 -18.23 16.28
N SER A 367 -1.16 -17.10 16.39
CA SER A 367 -2.59 -17.14 16.69
C SER A 367 -3.31 -17.74 15.49
N LYS A 368 -3.78 -18.98 15.64
CA LYS A 368 -4.42 -19.77 14.60
C LYS A 368 -5.43 -18.91 13.82
N VAL A 369 -5.24 -18.85 12.50
CA VAL A 369 -6.33 -18.63 11.55
C VAL A 369 -7.35 -19.74 11.87
N GLN A 370 -8.48 -19.38 12.47
CA GLN A 370 -9.53 -20.35 12.83
C GLN A 370 -10.41 -20.65 11.63
#